data_AF-A0AA36IPE6-F1
#
_entry.id   AF-A0AA36IPE6-F1
#
_cell.length_a   1.000
_cell.length_b   1.000
_cell.length_c   1.000
_cell.angle_alpha   90.00
_cell.angle_beta   90.00
_cell.angle_gamma   90.00
#
_symmetry.space_group_name_H-M   'P 1'
#
loop_
_entity.id
_entity.type
_entity.pdbx_description
1 polymer ?
#
loop_
_entity_poly.entity_id
_entity_poly.type
_entity_poly.pdbx_seq_one_letter_code
_entity_poly.pdbx_strand_id
1 'polypeptide(L)'
;MLASIEDGHYFAAALRWPCGAAGQAVSMPPGLSEEAMMLLLRLRYGAEEIEADYILEVRHFAELLDWPEVRKRCEAYLESLLNGSKDMDSASLLAVVSHAEESRSMPGRLKAAALAAAVRQWSRVAEAAEASTLPSSRQAELGTLSRVRQRDGHVCGSLDEYLHAAADDLMTWESNLALDAPQSAKRNLEGAWRHWHQILFEYGHIFGAENAERLRERVRSRRRQLCEERARKRGSGMRLPEGRVWFEATAEWQEVPKNAICPAGLEYRLDMQTGRQIARLAM
;
A
#
# COMPACT_ATOMS: atom_id res chain seq x y z
N MET A 1 26.01 25.01 -22.28
CA MET A 1 24.63 25.12 -21.76
C MET A 1 23.74 24.47 -22.81
N LEU A 2 23.52 23.15 -22.72
CA LEU A 2 22.75 22.40 -23.71
C LEU A 2 21.28 22.76 -23.55
N ALA A 3 20.74 23.48 -24.53
CA ALA A 3 19.33 23.78 -24.64
C ALA A 3 18.54 22.46 -24.69
N SER A 4 17.47 22.42 -23.91
CA SER A 4 16.37 21.45 -23.90
C SER A 4 16.49 20.32 -24.93
N ILE A 5 16.95 19.15 -24.45
CA ILE A 5 16.88 17.88 -25.18
C ILE A 5 15.40 17.45 -25.19
N GLU A 6 14.61 18.06 -26.08
CA GLU A 6 13.19 17.72 -26.27
C GLU A 6 13.02 16.50 -27.18
N ASP A 7 14.01 16.20 -28.02
CA ASP A 7 14.09 14.97 -28.78
C ASP A 7 14.99 14.01 -28.02
N GLY A 8 14.41 12.93 -27.50
CA GLY A 8 15.06 11.92 -26.67
C GLY A 8 16.19 11.16 -27.36
N HIS A 9 17.15 11.78 -28.00
CA HIS A 9 18.32 11.13 -28.55
C HIS A 9 19.53 11.99 -28.20
N TYR A 10 20.01 11.84 -26.96
CA TYR A 10 21.13 12.62 -26.40
C TYR A 10 22.31 12.73 -27.39
N PHE A 11 22.73 11.60 -27.96
CA PHE A 11 23.83 11.58 -28.94
C PHE A 11 23.44 12.15 -30.30
N ALA A 12 22.20 12.00 -30.76
CA ALA A 12 21.77 12.62 -32.01
C ALA A 12 21.71 14.15 -31.90
N ALA A 13 21.32 14.67 -30.73
CA ALA A 13 21.36 16.10 -30.42
C ALA A 13 22.81 16.60 -30.27
N ALA A 14 23.66 15.86 -29.55
CA ALA A 14 25.05 16.23 -29.31
C ALA A 14 25.92 16.18 -30.58
N LEU A 15 25.62 15.27 -31.51
CA LEU A 15 26.38 15.08 -32.75
C LEU A 15 25.71 15.73 -33.97
N ARG A 16 24.70 16.60 -33.77
CA ARG A 16 23.98 17.26 -34.86
C ARG A 16 24.91 18.23 -35.59
N TRP A 17 25.07 18.03 -36.91
CA TRP A 17 25.72 19.02 -37.78
C TRP A 17 24.87 20.30 -37.87
N PRO A 18 25.46 21.52 -37.82
CA PRO A 18 26.87 21.86 -37.95
C PRO A 18 27.65 21.94 -36.63
N CYS A 19 27.00 21.65 -35.50
CA CYS A 19 27.56 21.86 -34.16
C CYS A 19 28.53 20.77 -33.71
N GLY A 20 28.62 19.64 -34.42
CA GLY A 20 29.62 18.59 -34.19
C GLY A 20 30.87 18.81 -35.03
N ALA A 21 31.90 19.41 -34.46
CA ALA A 21 33.22 19.45 -35.10
C ALA A 21 33.83 18.04 -35.10
N ALA A 22 34.55 17.67 -36.17
CA ALA A 22 35.27 16.41 -36.23
C ALA A 22 36.27 16.30 -35.06
N GLY A 23 36.16 15.26 -34.23
CA GLY A 23 37.02 15.03 -33.08
C GLY A 23 36.59 15.70 -31.76
N GLN A 24 35.37 16.24 -31.69
CA GLN A 24 34.88 16.89 -30.48
C GLN A 24 34.50 15.86 -29.39
N ALA A 25 35.05 16.00 -28.20
CA ALA A 25 34.68 15.21 -27.04
C ALA A 25 33.26 15.57 -26.57
N VAL A 26 32.38 14.58 -26.48
CA VAL A 26 31.03 14.76 -25.91
C VAL A 26 31.13 14.63 -24.40
N SER A 27 30.87 15.72 -23.69
CA SER A 27 30.85 15.73 -22.22
C SER A 27 29.63 14.96 -21.73
N MET A 28 29.84 13.90 -20.96
CA MET A 28 28.74 13.13 -20.38
C MET A 28 28.09 13.89 -19.22
N PRO A 29 26.82 13.61 -18.90
CA PRO A 29 26.15 14.26 -17.78
C PRO A 29 26.84 13.90 -16.46
N PRO A 30 26.87 14.82 -15.48
CA PRO A 30 27.55 14.58 -14.22
C PRO A 30 26.87 13.46 -13.42
N GLY A 31 27.65 12.76 -12.60
CA GLY A 31 27.15 11.69 -11.73
C GLY A 31 27.15 10.29 -12.36
N LEU A 32 27.68 10.14 -13.57
CA LEU A 32 27.96 8.83 -14.18
C LEU A 32 29.39 8.39 -13.82
N SER A 33 29.52 7.34 -13.02
CA SER A 33 30.76 6.65 -12.69
C SER A 33 31.39 6.00 -13.94
N GLU A 34 32.70 5.84 -13.91
CA GLU A 34 33.44 5.22 -15.03
C GLU A 34 33.01 3.76 -15.21
N GLU A 35 32.76 3.05 -14.11
CA GLU A 35 32.31 1.67 -14.09
C GLU A 35 30.89 1.53 -14.67
N ALA A 36 29.95 2.38 -14.24
CA ALA A 36 28.60 2.37 -14.80
C ALA A 36 28.59 2.79 -16.27
N MET A 37 29.45 3.72 -16.69
CA MET A 37 29.63 4.07 -18.10
C MET A 37 30.07 2.86 -18.92
N MET A 38 31.09 2.15 -18.46
CA MET A 38 31.62 0.98 -19.15
C MET A 38 30.58 -0.14 -19.22
N LEU A 39 29.83 -0.37 -18.15
CA LEU A 39 28.74 -1.34 -18.14
C LEU A 39 27.61 -0.95 -19.10
N LEU A 40 27.20 0.31 -19.10
CA LEU A 40 26.18 0.86 -20.00
C LEU A 40 26.58 0.70 -21.47
N LEU A 41 27.84 0.98 -21.82
CA LEU A 41 28.37 0.76 -23.16
C LEU A 41 28.42 -0.73 -23.52
N ARG A 42 28.90 -1.60 -22.62
CA ARG A 42 28.90 -3.05 -22.84
C ARG A 42 27.51 -3.58 -23.14
N LEU A 43 26.51 -3.19 -22.34
CA LEU A 43 25.11 -3.60 -22.54
C LEU A 43 24.56 -3.07 -23.85
N ARG A 44 24.91 -1.83 -24.24
CA ARG A 44 24.51 -1.25 -25.53
C ARG A 44 25.07 -2.03 -26.71
N TYR A 45 26.29 -2.55 -26.61
CA TYR A 45 26.96 -3.33 -27.64
C TYR A 45 26.76 -4.85 -27.53
N GLY A 46 25.81 -5.31 -26.71
CA GLY A 46 25.35 -6.69 -26.72
C GLY A 46 25.91 -7.60 -25.63
N ALA A 47 26.61 -7.08 -24.63
CA ALA A 47 26.95 -7.87 -23.44
C ALA A 47 25.70 -8.39 -22.73
N GLU A 48 25.81 -9.58 -22.14
CA GLU A 48 24.73 -10.23 -21.38
C GLU A 48 24.88 -10.08 -19.87
N GLU A 49 26.11 -9.87 -19.38
CA GLU A 49 26.40 -9.74 -17.96
C GLU A 49 25.99 -8.37 -17.43
N ILE A 50 25.20 -8.37 -16.36
CA ILE A 50 24.77 -7.17 -15.63
C ILE A 50 25.30 -7.28 -14.20
N GLU A 51 26.10 -6.30 -13.79
CA GLU A 51 26.57 -6.18 -12.41
C GLU A 51 25.51 -5.47 -11.56
N ALA A 52 25.28 -5.96 -10.34
CA ALA A 52 24.23 -5.44 -9.46
C ALA A 52 24.56 -4.05 -8.90
N ASP A 53 25.83 -3.78 -8.62
CA ASP A 53 26.28 -2.60 -7.86
C ASP A 53 25.95 -1.28 -8.59
N TYR A 54 25.97 -1.29 -9.92
CA TYR A 54 25.77 -0.11 -10.77
C TYR A 54 24.43 -0.08 -11.48
N ILE A 55 23.54 -1.04 -11.22
CA ILE A 55 22.36 -1.25 -12.07
C ILE A 55 21.36 -0.08 -12.04
N LEU A 56 21.20 0.56 -10.89
CA LEU A 56 20.29 1.71 -10.75
C LEU A 56 20.82 2.91 -11.54
N GLU A 57 22.12 3.13 -11.49
CA GLU A 57 22.81 4.17 -12.24
C GLU A 57 22.72 3.90 -13.74
N VAL A 58 23.07 2.69 -14.18
CA VAL A 58 22.95 2.27 -15.59
C VAL A 58 21.52 2.41 -16.09
N ARG A 59 20.51 2.04 -15.30
CA ARG A 59 19.09 2.22 -15.66
C ARG A 59 18.75 3.70 -15.83
N HIS A 60 19.15 4.55 -14.89
CA HIS A 60 18.89 5.99 -14.94
C HIS A 60 19.51 6.63 -16.19
N PHE A 61 20.77 6.33 -16.48
CA PHE A 61 21.44 6.87 -17.66
C PHE A 61 20.95 6.24 -18.97
N ALA A 62 20.54 4.97 -18.98
CA ALA A 62 19.88 4.38 -20.14
C ALA A 62 18.55 5.08 -20.46
N GLU A 63 17.84 5.58 -19.47
CA GLU A 63 16.65 6.41 -19.68
C GLU A 63 17.03 7.80 -20.22
N LEU A 64 18.01 8.47 -19.61
CA LEU A 64 18.46 9.79 -20.04
C LEU A 64 19.00 9.81 -21.49
N LEU A 65 19.65 8.73 -21.90
CA LEU A 65 20.22 8.56 -23.24
C LEU A 65 19.23 7.96 -24.25
N ASP A 66 18.01 7.64 -23.80
CA ASP A 66 16.94 6.95 -24.54
C ASP A 66 17.39 5.65 -25.20
N TRP A 67 17.94 4.76 -24.38
CA TRP A 67 18.33 3.40 -24.74
C TRP A 67 17.33 2.40 -24.15
N PRO A 68 16.11 2.28 -24.72
CA PRO A 68 15.01 1.53 -24.13
C PRO A 68 15.33 0.05 -23.96
N GLU A 69 16.13 -0.55 -24.84
CA GLU A 69 16.52 -1.96 -24.75
C GLU A 69 17.47 -2.22 -23.57
N VAL A 70 18.41 -1.31 -23.30
CA VAL A 70 19.29 -1.39 -22.11
C VAL A 70 18.45 -1.21 -20.85
N ARG A 71 17.55 -0.21 -20.84
CA ARG A 71 16.63 0.03 -19.72
C ARG A 71 15.78 -1.21 -19.41
N LYS A 72 15.16 -1.84 -20.41
CA LYS A 72 14.35 -3.06 -20.23
C LYS A 72 15.17 -4.21 -19.66
N ARG A 73 16.43 -4.39 -20.10
CA ARG A 73 17.33 -5.42 -19.56
C ARG A 73 17.65 -5.17 -18.09
N CYS A 74 17.99 -3.93 -17.72
CA CYS A 74 18.23 -3.57 -16.31
C CYS A 74 16.97 -3.81 -15.46
N GLU A 75 15.79 -3.43 -15.95
CA GLU A 75 14.52 -3.64 -15.26
C GLU A 75 14.19 -5.13 -15.07
N ALA A 76 14.42 -5.97 -16.09
CA ALA A 76 14.22 -7.42 -16.00
C ALA A 76 15.18 -8.07 -14.99
N TYR A 77 16.44 -7.63 -14.96
CA TYR A 77 17.42 -8.12 -14.00
C TYR A 77 17.08 -7.68 -12.57
N LEU A 78 16.69 -6.41 -12.37
CA LEU A 78 16.18 -5.93 -11.07
C LEU A 78 14.96 -6.74 -10.61
N GLU A 79 14.02 -7.01 -11.50
CA GLU A 79 12.84 -7.83 -11.19
C GLU A 79 13.24 -9.25 -10.78
N SER A 80 14.24 -9.85 -11.46
CA SER A 80 14.80 -11.14 -11.07
C SER A 80 15.50 -11.10 -9.70
N LEU A 81 16.22 -10.03 -9.37
CA LEU A 81 16.86 -9.88 -8.06
C LEU A 81 15.83 -9.72 -6.94
N LEU A 82 14.80 -8.89 -7.14
CA LEU A 82 13.76 -8.61 -6.15
C LEU A 82 12.84 -9.82 -5.88
N ASN A 83 12.63 -10.65 -6.91
CA ASN A 83 11.85 -11.89 -6.80
C ASN A 83 12.69 -13.11 -6.40
N GLY A 84 14.01 -13.02 -6.53
CA GLY A 84 14.93 -14.10 -6.18
C GLY A 84 14.92 -14.42 -4.69
N SER A 85 15.29 -15.67 -4.35
CA SER A 85 15.55 -16.09 -2.97
C SER A 85 16.92 -15.65 -2.47
N LYS A 86 17.76 -15.10 -3.35
CA LYS A 86 19.09 -14.61 -3.01
C LYS A 86 18.89 -13.25 -2.37
N ASP A 87 19.19 -13.17 -1.08
CA ASP A 87 19.05 -11.94 -0.32
C ASP A 87 19.94 -10.85 -0.94
N MET A 88 19.30 -9.82 -1.48
CA MET A 88 19.97 -8.57 -1.77
C MET A 88 20.39 -7.93 -0.44
N ASP A 89 21.50 -7.22 -0.42
CA ASP A 89 21.91 -6.52 0.77
C ASP A 89 20.89 -5.42 1.14
N SER A 90 20.75 -5.16 2.44
CA SER A 90 19.73 -4.23 2.95
C SER A 90 19.90 -2.82 2.38
N ALA A 91 21.13 -2.38 2.11
CA ALA A 91 21.40 -1.03 1.61
C ALA A 91 20.96 -0.89 0.14
N SER A 92 21.30 -1.85 -0.71
CA SER A 92 20.86 -1.89 -2.11
C SER A 92 19.35 -2.00 -2.22
N LEU A 93 18.69 -2.79 -1.36
CA LEU A 93 17.22 -2.86 -1.36
C LEU A 93 16.57 -1.52 -1.07
N LEU A 94 17.06 -0.80 -0.08
CA LEU A 94 16.54 0.52 0.25
C LEU A 94 16.86 1.54 -0.84
N ALA A 95 18.03 1.46 -1.48
CA ALA A 95 18.37 2.29 -2.62
C ALA A 95 17.41 2.05 -3.81
N VAL A 96 17.06 0.79 -4.09
CA VAL A 96 16.06 0.45 -5.12
C VAL A 96 14.69 1.03 -4.76
N VAL A 97 14.25 0.94 -3.50
CA VAL A 97 12.98 1.53 -3.05
C VAL A 97 12.99 3.05 -3.16
N SER A 98 14.06 3.72 -2.71
CA SER A 98 14.21 5.18 -2.84
C SER A 98 14.15 5.61 -4.30
N HIS A 99 14.91 4.91 -5.17
CA HIS A 99 14.90 5.23 -6.60
C HIS A 99 13.52 4.97 -7.24
N ALA A 100 12.80 3.92 -6.83
CA ALA A 100 11.46 3.62 -7.31
C ALA A 100 10.43 4.72 -6.99
N GLU A 101 10.63 5.46 -5.89
CA GLU A 101 9.78 6.60 -5.52
C GLU A 101 10.08 7.84 -6.35
N GLU A 102 11.37 8.15 -6.50
CA GLU A 102 11.82 9.34 -7.23
C GLU A 102 11.60 9.21 -8.75
N SER A 103 11.76 8.00 -9.29
CA SER A 103 11.63 7.75 -10.72
C SER A 103 10.18 7.67 -11.16
N ARG A 104 9.74 8.63 -11.98
CA ARG A 104 8.42 8.61 -12.61
C ARG A 104 8.29 7.54 -13.71
N SER A 105 9.40 7.19 -14.36
CA SER A 105 9.41 6.26 -15.49
C SER A 105 9.51 4.80 -15.07
N MET A 106 9.81 4.52 -13.80
CA MET A 106 9.98 3.16 -13.33
C MET A 106 8.63 2.40 -13.39
N PRO A 107 8.59 1.20 -14.00
CA PRO A 107 7.36 0.44 -14.14
C PRO A 107 6.69 0.14 -12.80
N GLY A 108 5.36 0.29 -12.72
CA GLY A 108 4.60 0.04 -11.48
C GLY A 108 4.83 -1.36 -10.90
N ARG A 109 5.02 -2.38 -11.75
CA ARG A 109 5.39 -3.73 -11.34
C ARG A 109 6.71 -3.80 -10.57
N LEU A 110 7.71 -3.02 -10.97
CA LEU A 110 9.02 -3.02 -10.34
C LEU A 110 8.97 -2.28 -9.00
N LYS A 111 8.21 -1.18 -8.94
CA LYS A 111 7.92 -0.48 -7.68
C LYS A 111 7.25 -1.42 -6.67
N ALA A 112 6.22 -2.14 -7.11
CA ALA A 112 5.51 -3.11 -6.28
C ALA A 112 6.45 -4.25 -5.83
N ALA A 113 7.29 -4.78 -6.72
CA ALA A 113 8.26 -5.82 -6.38
C ALA A 113 9.30 -5.33 -5.35
N ALA A 114 9.79 -4.09 -5.49
CA ALA A 114 10.74 -3.48 -4.56
C ALA A 114 10.14 -3.31 -3.16
N LEU A 115 8.92 -2.76 -3.09
CA LEU A 115 8.19 -2.63 -1.83
C LEU A 115 7.91 -4.00 -1.21
N ALA A 116 7.48 -4.97 -2.01
CA ALA A 116 7.20 -6.31 -1.53
C ALA A 116 8.46 -7.00 -0.98
N ALA A 117 9.60 -6.85 -1.65
CA ALA A 117 10.88 -7.35 -1.15
C ALA A 117 11.28 -6.67 0.16
N ALA A 118 11.14 -5.35 0.26
CA ALA A 118 11.43 -4.59 1.49
C ALA A 118 10.55 -5.03 2.66
N VAL A 119 9.24 -5.21 2.45
CA VAL A 119 8.30 -5.71 3.47
C VAL A 119 8.64 -7.16 3.88
N ARG A 120 9.07 -8.00 2.93
CA ARG A 120 9.46 -9.39 3.24
C ARG A 120 10.69 -9.47 4.13
N GLN A 121 11.65 -8.57 3.92
CA GLN A 121 12.95 -8.55 4.58
C GLN A 121 13.06 -7.47 5.67
N TRP A 122 11.95 -6.84 6.06
CA TRP A 122 11.94 -5.66 6.93
C TRP A 122 12.69 -5.86 8.25
N SER A 123 12.67 -7.06 8.85
CA SER A 123 13.41 -7.37 10.07
C SER A 123 14.93 -7.18 9.95
N ARG A 124 15.49 -7.32 8.74
CA ARG A 124 16.91 -7.10 8.44
C ARG A 124 17.22 -5.70 7.93
N VAL A 125 16.20 -5.04 7.41
CA VAL A 125 16.30 -3.76 6.70
C VAL A 125 15.99 -2.59 7.64
N ALA A 126 15.27 -2.83 8.74
CA ALA A 126 14.87 -1.79 9.69
C ALA A 126 16.05 -0.96 10.22
N GLU A 127 17.14 -1.61 10.64
CA GLU A 127 18.35 -0.91 11.13
C GLU A 127 19.04 -0.12 10.01
N ALA A 128 19.09 -0.68 8.80
CA ALA A 128 19.63 0.02 7.64
C ALA A 128 18.74 1.19 7.18
N ALA A 129 17.43 1.11 7.43
CA ALA A 129 16.47 2.15 7.07
C ALA A 129 16.68 3.42 7.89
N GLU A 130 17.02 3.29 9.18
CA GLU A 130 17.35 4.43 10.04
C GLU A 130 18.58 5.20 9.54
N ALA A 131 19.54 4.51 8.93
CA ALA A 131 20.74 5.10 8.34
C ALA A 131 20.55 5.55 6.87
N SER A 132 19.39 5.28 6.26
CA SER A 132 19.13 5.52 4.84
C SER A 132 18.54 6.90 4.55
N THR A 133 18.45 7.24 3.26
CA THR A 133 17.82 8.47 2.76
C THR A 133 16.28 8.40 2.70
N LEU A 134 15.67 7.30 3.13
CA LEU A 134 14.22 7.12 3.03
C LEU A 134 13.44 8.05 3.97
N PRO A 135 12.32 8.63 3.52
CA PRO A 135 11.45 9.43 4.39
C PRO A 135 10.95 8.64 5.60
N SER A 136 10.90 9.28 6.77
CA SER A 136 10.41 8.66 8.02
C SER A 136 8.98 8.12 7.89
N SER A 137 8.13 8.79 7.10
CA SER A 137 6.77 8.33 6.77
C SER A 137 6.78 6.98 6.05
N ARG A 138 7.70 6.77 5.11
CA ARG A 138 7.80 5.51 4.37
C ARG A 138 8.36 4.40 5.24
N GLN A 139 9.33 4.69 6.09
CA GLN A 139 9.86 3.71 7.05
C GLN A 139 8.75 3.22 7.99
N ALA A 140 7.92 4.14 8.49
CA ALA A 140 6.76 3.80 9.32
C ALA A 140 5.72 2.98 8.54
N GLU A 141 5.49 3.29 7.26
CA GLU A 141 4.60 2.52 6.40
C GLU A 141 5.08 1.09 6.19
N LEU A 142 6.35 0.90 5.79
CA LEU A 142 6.95 -0.42 5.58
C LEU A 142 6.94 -1.27 6.86
N GLY A 143 7.21 -0.65 8.01
CA GLY A 143 7.10 -1.33 9.30
C GLY A 143 5.67 -1.79 9.61
N THR A 144 4.67 -0.98 9.25
CA THR A 144 3.26 -1.33 9.40
C THR A 144 2.85 -2.45 8.45
N LEU A 145 3.24 -2.37 7.18
CA LEU A 145 3.01 -3.41 6.17
C LEU A 145 3.68 -4.74 6.56
N SER A 146 4.86 -4.70 7.17
CA SER A 146 5.52 -5.91 7.68
C SER A 146 4.72 -6.56 8.80
N ARG A 147 4.10 -5.78 9.71
CA ARG A 147 3.22 -6.32 10.75
C ARG A 147 1.96 -6.94 10.16
N VAL A 148 1.34 -6.27 9.19
CA VAL A 148 0.19 -6.78 8.45
C VAL A 148 0.54 -8.12 7.79
N ARG A 149 1.68 -8.20 7.09
CA ARG A 149 2.17 -9.44 6.47
C ARG A 149 2.36 -10.57 7.48
N GLN A 150 2.96 -10.29 8.64
CA GLN A 150 3.20 -11.32 9.67
C GLN A 150 1.90 -11.92 10.20
N ARG A 151 0.84 -11.13 10.26
CA ARG A 151 -0.47 -11.57 10.73
C ARG A 151 -1.30 -12.25 9.64
N ASP A 152 -1.47 -11.58 8.51
CA ASP A 152 -2.41 -11.97 7.46
C ASP A 152 -1.76 -12.79 6.34
N GLY A 153 -0.42 -12.87 6.31
CA GLY A 153 0.34 -13.65 5.32
C GLY A 153 0.48 -12.98 3.95
N HIS A 154 -0.20 -11.86 3.71
CA HIS A 154 -0.23 -11.16 2.44
C HIS A 154 0.67 -9.92 2.42
N VAL A 155 1.21 -9.60 1.24
CA VAL A 155 2.01 -8.38 1.01
C VAL A 155 1.18 -7.44 0.15
N CYS A 156 0.86 -6.27 0.71
CA CYS A 156 0.10 -5.23 0.01
C CYS A 156 1.03 -4.19 -0.60
N GLY A 157 0.60 -3.56 -1.70
CA GLY A 157 1.38 -2.50 -2.35
C GLY A 157 1.37 -1.19 -1.58
N SER A 158 0.35 -0.96 -0.76
CA SER A 158 0.24 0.20 0.14
C SER A 158 -0.68 -0.09 1.33
N LEU A 159 -0.59 0.74 2.39
CA LEU A 159 -1.54 0.67 3.50
C LEU A 159 -2.97 1.05 3.09
N ASP A 160 -3.11 1.97 2.13
CA ASP A 160 -4.43 2.40 1.65
C ASP A 160 -5.18 1.25 0.96
N GLU A 161 -4.49 0.53 0.08
CA GLU A 161 -4.99 -0.67 -0.59
C GLU A 161 -5.40 -1.74 0.42
N TYR A 162 -4.53 -2.02 1.40
CA TYR A 162 -4.84 -2.98 2.47
C TYR A 162 -6.10 -2.58 3.24
N LEU A 163 -6.20 -1.33 3.69
CA LEU A 163 -7.33 -0.85 4.48
C LEU A 163 -8.65 -0.92 3.71
N HIS A 164 -8.63 -0.70 2.39
CA HIS A 164 -9.81 -0.84 1.54
C HIS A 164 -10.21 -2.30 1.37
N ALA A 165 -9.27 -3.15 0.94
CA ALA A 165 -9.53 -4.57 0.73
C ALA A 165 -9.98 -5.26 2.03
N ALA A 166 -9.26 -5.03 3.13
CA ALA A 166 -9.62 -5.59 4.43
C ALA A 166 -10.98 -5.08 4.92
N ALA A 167 -11.32 -3.80 4.68
CA ALA A 167 -12.65 -3.31 5.02
C ALA A 167 -13.74 -4.02 4.21
N ASP A 168 -13.57 -4.19 2.90
CA ASP A 168 -14.55 -4.87 2.05
C ASP A 168 -14.71 -6.36 2.41
N ASP A 169 -13.60 -7.03 2.74
CA ASP A 169 -13.60 -8.43 3.20
C ASP A 169 -14.29 -8.59 4.55
N LEU A 170 -14.00 -7.69 5.51
CA LEU A 170 -14.65 -7.69 6.83
C LEU A 170 -16.15 -7.43 6.72
N MET A 171 -16.56 -6.56 5.80
CA MET A 171 -17.97 -6.28 5.53
C MET A 171 -18.67 -7.48 4.89
N THR A 172 -17.99 -8.14 3.95
CA THR A 172 -18.47 -9.37 3.33
C THR A 172 -18.61 -10.48 4.38
N TRP A 173 -17.62 -10.63 5.26
CA TRP A 173 -17.70 -11.58 6.37
C TRP A 173 -18.85 -11.24 7.33
N GLU A 174 -18.98 -9.98 7.73
CA GLU A 174 -20.05 -9.52 8.62
C GLU A 174 -21.45 -9.75 8.02
N SER A 175 -21.62 -9.56 6.71
CA SER A 175 -22.88 -9.80 6.01
C SER A 175 -23.23 -11.29 5.87
N ASN A 176 -22.22 -12.15 5.72
CA ASN A 176 -22.39 -13.60 5.59
C ASN A 176 -22.46 -14.32 6.95
N LEU A 177 -22.17 -13.61 8.05
CA LEU A 177 -22.20 -14.18 9.38
C LEU A 177 -23.65 -14.47 9.80
N ALA A 178 -23.98 -15.74 9.94
CA ALA A 178 -25.27 -16.17 10.41
C ALA A 178 -25.51 -15.72 11.87
N LEU A 179 -26.78 -15.51 12.25
CA LEU A 179 -27.14 -15.02 13.59
C LEU A 179 -26.81 -16.03 14.70
N ASP A 180 -26.92 -17.32 14.38
CA ASP A 180 -26.56 -18.48 15.18
C ASP A 180 -25.07 -18.84 15.06
N ALA A 181 -24.27 -18.03 14.36
CA ALA A 181 -22.84 -18.26 14.26
C ALA A 181 -22.22 -18.38 15.67
N PRO A 182 -21.27 -19.33 15.84
CA PRO A 182 -20.65 -19.57 17.13
C PRO A 182 -19.98 -18.31 17.66
N GLN A 183 -19.97 -18.14 18.98
CA GLN A 183 -19.42 -16.96 19.64
C GLN A 183 -17.93 -16.76 19.30
N SER A 184 -17.20 -17.83 18.98
CA SER A 184 -15.82 -17.76 18.48
C SER A 184 -15.72 -17.03 17.14
N ALA A 185 -16.64 -17.27 16.19
CA ALA A 185 -16.65 -16.58 14.90
C ALA A 185 -16.94 -15.07 15.08
N LYS A 186 -17.88 -14.72 15.98
CA LYS A 186 -18.17 -13.32 16.33
C LYS A 186 -16.95 -12.64 16.95
N ARG A 187 -16.28 -13.29 17.91
CA ARG A 187 -15.03 -12.78 18.52
C ARG A 187 -13.89 -12.62 17.51
N ASN A 188 -13.78 -13.52 16.53
CA ASN A 188 -12.75 -13.43 15.49
C ASN A 188 -13.01 -12.22 14.57
N LEU A 189 -14.26 -12.01 14.15
CA LEU A 189 -14.65 -10.83 13.36
C LEU A 189 -14.33 -9.53 14.11
N GLU A 190 -14.64 -9.46 15.41
CA GLU A 190 -14.30 -8.32 16.25
C GLU A 190 -12.78 -8.12 16.39
N GLY A 191 -12.03 -9.22 16.55
CA GLY A 191 -10.57 -9.18 16.59
C GLY A 191 -9.95 -8.68 15.29
N ALA A 192 -10.60 -8.96 14.16
CA ALA A 192 -10.21 -8.45 12.86
C ALA A 192 -10.55 -6.96 12.68
N TRP A 193 -11.74 -6.51 13.11
CA TRP A 193 -12.09 -5.09 13.16
C TRP A 193 -11.16 -4.28 14.07
N ARG A 194 -10.80 -4.81 15.25
CA ARG A 194 -9.84 -4.17 16.16
C ARG A 194 -8.47 -3.99 15.50
N HIS A 195 -8.02 -4.99 14.75
CA HIS A 195 -6.79 -4.87 13.99
C HIS A 195 -6.87 -3.84 12.89
N TRP A 196 -7.95 -3.86 12.10
CA TRP A 196 -8.18 -2.87 11.07
C TRP A 196 -8.17 -1.45 11.64
N HIS A 197 -8.78 -1.22 12.81
CA HIS A 197 -8.73 0.06 13.50
C HIS A 197 -7.32 0.46 13.98
N GLN A 198 -6.51 -0.50 14.44
CA GLN A 198 -5.13 -0.25 14.82
C GLN A 198 -4.31 0.20 13.60
N ILE A 199 -4.44 -0.49 12.46
CA ILE A 199 -3.75 -0.12 11.22
C ILE A 199 -4.26 1.22 10.69
N LEU A 200 -5.57 1.49 10.79
CA LEU A 200 -6.14 2.78 10.42
C LEU A 200 -5.58 3.93 11.27
N PHE A 201 -5.35 3.71 12.55
CA PHE A 201 -4.75 4.70 13.44
C PHE A 201 -3.30 5.02 13.00
N GLU A 202 -2.52 3.98 12.70
CA GLU A 202 -1.14 4.12 12.20
C GLU A 202 -1.12 4.83 10.83
N TYR A 203 -2.04 4.48 9.94
CA TYR A 203 -2.23 5.17 8.66
C TYR A 203 -2.56 6.66 8.86
N GLY A 204 -3.41 7.00 9.83
CA GLY A 204 -3.72 8.39 10.17
C GLY A 204 -2.52 9.17 10.72
N HIS A 205 -1.60 8.50 11.41
CA HIS A 205 -0.35 9.11 11.87
C HIS A 205 0.61 9.41 10.71
N ILE A 206 0.65 8.53 9.70
CA ILE A 206 1.58 8.63 8.57
C ILE A 206 1.05 9.58 7.48
N PHE A 207 -0.21 9.42 7.09
CA PHE A 207 -0.83 10.11 5.94
C PHE A 207 -1.84 11.19 6.33
N GLY A 208 -2.01 11.44 7.64
CA GLY A 208 -2.87 12.47 8.17
C GLY A 208 -4.24 11.96 8.66
N ALA A 209 -4.72 12.58 9.74
CA ALA A 209 -5.95 12.18 10.43
C ALA A 209 -7.21 12.29 9.56
N GLU A 210 -7.25 13.25 8.63
CA GLU A 210 -8.40 13.44 7.74
C GLU A 210 -8.64 12.24 6.82
N ASN A 211 -7.58 11.66 6.26
CA ASN A 211 -7.68 10.50 5.38
C ASN A 211 -8.18 9.28 6.15
N ALA A 212 -7.67 9.07 7.37
CA ALA A 212 -8.13 8.00 8.24
C ALA A 212 -9.62 8.17 8.64
N GLU A 213 -10.07 9.39 8.96
CA GLU A 213 -11.47 9.61 9.34
C GLU A 213 -12.43 9.46 8.15
N ARG A 214 -12.02 9.82 6.91
CA ARG A 214 -12.82 9.52 5.71
C ARG A 214 -13.06 8.02 5.54
N LEU A 215 -12.02 7.20 5.73
CA LEU A 215 -12.16 5.74 5.67
C LEU A 215 -13.04 5.20 6.78
N ARG A 216 -12.87 5.73 7.99
CA ARG A 216 -13.69 5.37 9.15
C ARG A 216 -15.16 5.68 8.92
N GLU A 217 -15.48 6.87 8.42
CA GLU A 217 -16.88 7.26 8.18
C GLU A 217 -17.52 6.46 7.05
N ARG A 218 -16.74 6.11 6.01
CA ARG A 218 -17.20 5.19 4.96
C ARG A 218 -17.58 3.82 5.54
N VAL A 219 -16.70 3.24 6.36
CA VAL A 219 -16.96 1.94 7.00
C VAL A 219 -18.15 2.03 7.96
N ARG A 220 -18.23 3.07 8.82
CA ARG A 220 -19.38 3.30 9.71
C ARG A 220 -20.69 3.40 8.95
N SER A 221 -20.71 4.16 7.86
CA SER A 221 -21.90 4.35 7.02
C SER A 221 -22.35 3.03 6.40
N ARG A 222 -21.43 2.25 5.84
CA ARG A 222 -21.76 0.94 5.26
C ARG A 222 -22.19 -0.08 6.33
N ARG A 223 -21.57 -0.08 7.52
CA ARG A 223 -21.98 -0.96 8.63
C ARG A 223 -23.38 -0.64 9.13
N ARG A 224 -23.74 0.65 9.22
CA ARG A 224 -25.11 1.08 9.53
C ARG A 224 -26.10 0.55 8.49
N GLN A 225 -25.80 0.68 7.20
CA GLN A 225 -26.64 0.14 6.12
C GLN A 225 -26.81 -1.39 6.23
N LEU A 226 -25.73 -2.14 6.46
CA LEU A 226 -25.80 -3.59 6.67
C LEU A 226 -26.67 -3.98 7.87
N CYS A 227 -26.59 -3.24 8.98
CA CYS A 227 -27.42 -3.48 10.16
C CYS A 227 -28.90 -3.19 9.86
N GLU A 228 -29.21 -2.09 9.17
CA GLU A 228 -30.57 -1.77 8.76
C GLU A 228 -31.15 -2.81 7.79
N GLU A 229 -30.37 -3.29 6.84
CA GLU A 229 -30.80 -4.32 5.89
C GLU A 229 -31.11 -5.65 6.56
N ARG A 230 -30.25 -6.10 7.48
CA ARG A 230 -30.45 -7.34 8.23
C ARG A 230 -31.61 -7.22 9.23
N ALA A 231 -31.74 -6.08 9.91
CA ALA A 231 -32.91 -5.74 10.72
C ALA A 231 -34.21 -5.80 9.91
N ARG A 232 -34.24 -5.26 8.69
CA ARG A 232 -35.41 -5.34 7.79
C ARG A 232 -35.71 -6.78 7.36
N LYS A 233 -34.70 -7.52 6.90
CA LYS A 233 -34.83 -8.94 6.50
C LYS A 233 -35.36 -9.81 7.64
N ARG A 234 -34.95 -9.50 8.88
CA ARG A 234 -35.42 -10.22 10.06
C ARG A 234 -36.82 -9.81 10.48
N GLY A 235 -37.13 -8.51 10.42
CA GLY A 235 -38.46 -7.99 10.69
C GLY A 235 -39.54 -8.60 9.78
N SER A 236 -39.21 -8.80 8.50
CA SER A 236 -40.09 -9.49 7.56
C SER A 236 -40.21 -10.99 7.84
N GLY A 237 -39.11 -11.66 8.20
CA GLY A 237 -39.12 -13.09 8.56
C GLY A 237 -39.89 -13.43 9.84
N MET A 238 -39.92 -12.53 10.83
CA MET A 238 -40.60 -12.74 12.12
C MET A 238 -42.05 -12.24 12.17
N ARG A 239 -42.58 -11.61 11.10
CA ARG A 239 -43.89 -10.92 11.10
C ARG A 239 -44.08 -10.05 12.35
N LEU A 240 -43.18 -9.08 12.55
CA LEU A 240 -43.29 -8.17 13.68
C LEU A 240 -44.64 -7.43 13.68
N PRO A 241 -45.19 -7.08 14.86
CA PRO A 241 -46.37 -6.23 14.95
C PRO A 241 -46.19 -4.92 14.18
N GLU A 242 -47.27 -4.39 13.60
CA GLU A 242 -47.22 -3.15 12.82
C GLU A 242 -46.55 -2.01 13.61
N GLY A 243 -45.61 -1.32 12.95
CA GLY A 243 -44.86 -0.21 13.53
C GLY A 243 -43.64 -0.59 14.37
N ARG A 244 -43.35 -1.89 14.58
CA ARG A 244 -42.14 -2.37 15.30
C ARG A 244 -41.01 -2.71 14.33
N VAL A 245 -39.78 -2.40 14.73
CA VAL A 245 -38.55 -2.66 13.95
C VAL A 245 -37.63 -3.60 14.74
N TRP A 246 -36.98 -4.56 14.11
CA TRP A 246 -35.96 -5.37 14.80
C TRP A 246 -34.69 -4.54 15.03
N PHE A 247 -34.14 -4.53 16.25
CA PHE A 247 -32.83 -3.92 16.51
C PHE A 247 -31.72 -4.95 16.38
N GLU A 248 -30.74 -4.68 15.53
CA GLU A 248 -29.53 -5.49 15.42
C GLU A 248 -28.37 -4.76 16.08
N ALA A 249 -28.05 -5.17 17.31
CA ALA A 249 -26.95 -4.57 18.06
C ALA A 249 -25.59 -4.99 17.48
N THR A 250 -24.64 -4.06 17.52
CA THR A 250 -23.22 -4.33 17.27
C THR A 250 -22.43 -4.17 18.58
N ALA A 251 -21.12 -4.38 18.53
CA ALA A 251 -20.24 -4.11 19.68
C ALA A 251 -20.05 -2.59 19.94
N GLU A 252 -20.40 -1.74 18.98
CA GLU A 252 -20.38 -0.28 19.13
C GLU A 252 -21.70 0.20 19.70
N TRP A 253 -21.65 1.30 20.46
CA TRP A 253 -22.85 1.95 20.97
C TRP A 253 -23.67 2.54 19.82
N GLN A 254 -24.90 2.07 19.68
CA GLN A 254 -25.82 2.53 18.64
C GLN A 254 -27.12 3.00 19.27
N GLU A 255 -27.72 4.05 18.70
CA GLU A 255 -29.04 4.51 19.13
C GLU A 255 -30.12 3.47 18.83
N VAL A 256 -30.93 3.19 19.84
CA VAL A 256 -32.07 2.27 19.75
C VAL A 256 -33.28 3.06 19.27
N PRO A 257 -33.89 2.69 18.12
CA PRO A 257 -35.13 3.33 17.67
C PRO A 257 -36.26 3.13 18.69
N LYS A 258 -37.11 4.16 18.88
CA LYS A 258 -38.21 4.14 19.87
C LYS A 258 -39.16 2.94 19.75
N ASN A 259 -39.33 2.41 18.55
CA ASN A 259 -40.23 1.29 18.27
C ASN A 259 -39.47 -0.03 18.06
N ALA A 260 -38.21 -0.10 18.48
CA ALA A 260 -37.41 -1.28 18.24
C ALA A 260 -37.72 -2.44 19.19
N ILE A 261 -37.60 -3.66 18.69
CA ILE A 261 -37.58 -4.89 19.48
C ILE A 261 -36.11 -5.30 19.59
N CYS A 262 -35.61 -5.29 20.82
CA CYS A 262 -34.22 -5.58 21.10
C CYS A 262 -34.03 -7.04 21.51
N PRO A 263 -33.02 -7.74 20.95
CA PRO A 263 -32.67 -9.08 21.42
C PRO A 263 -32.20 -9.08 22.88
N ALA A 264 -32.23 -10.26 23.52
CA ALA A 264 -31.62 -10.46 24.82
C ALA A 264 -30.09 -10.37 24.74
N GLY A 265 -29.43 -10.04 25.87
CA GLY A 265 -27.97 -9.96 25.96
C GLY A 265 -27.36 -8.65 25.45
N LEU A 266 -28.10 -7.55 25.52
CA LEU A 266 -27.60 -6.21 25.21
C LEU A 266 -27.26 -5.42 26.46
N GLU A 267 -26.18 -4.65 26.36
CA GLU A 267 -25.89 -3.55 27.28
C GLU A 267 -26.63 -2.30 26.82
N TYR A 268 -27.30 -1.64 27.77
CA TYR A 268 -28.00 -0.38 27.51
C TYR A 268 -27.34 0.75 28.27
N ARG A 269 -27.30 1.91 27.64
CA ARG A 269 -26.91 3.17 28.28
C ARG A 269 -27.87 4.26 27.83
N LEU A 270 -28.20 5.16 28.75
CA LEU A 270 -28.95 6.37 28.44
C LEU A 270 -27.95 7.49 28.17
N ASP A 271 -28.01 8.09 26.98
CA ASP A 271 -27.31 9.33 26.73
C ASP A 271 -28.05 10.47 27.43
N MET A 272 -27.45 10.97 28.52
CA MET A 272 -28.04 12.01 29.37
C MET A 272 -28.15 13.37 28.66
N GLN A 273 -27.39 13.60 27.58
CA GLN A 273 -27.46 14.87 26.84
C GLN A 273 -28.64 14.89 25.86
N THR A 274 -28.88 13.78 25.18
CA THR A 274 -29.91 13.69 24.14
C THR A 274 -31.19 13.00 24.61
N GLY A 275 -31.16 12.35 25.77
CA GLY A 275 -32.25 11.51 26.29
C GLY A 275 -32.47 10.24 25.47
N ARG A 276 -31.54 9.88 24.57
CA ARG A 276 -31.66 8.74 23.66
C ARG A 276 -31.10 7.48 24.32
N GLN A 277 -31.78 6.35 24.10
CA GLN A 277 -31.25 5.05 24.51
C GLN A 277 -30.25 4.58 23.46
N ILE A 278 -29.05 4.21 23.92
CA ILE A 278 -28.03 3.56 23.10
C ILE A 278 -27.81 2.14 23.63
N ALA A 279 -27.57 1.19 22.74
CA ALA A 279 -27.32 -0.20 23.09
C ALA A 279 -26.17 -0.80 22.26
N ARG A 280 -25.54 -1.83 22.82
CA ARG A 280 -24.52 -2.67 22.16
C ARG A 280 -24.63 -4.11 22.66
N LEU A 281 -23.95 -5.04 22.01
CA LEU A 281 -23.80 -6.42 22.49
C LEU A 281 -23.08 -6.43 23.84
N ALA A 282 -23.63 -7.16 24.82
CA ALA A 282 -22.92 -7.45 26.07
C ALA A 282 -21.75 -8.40 25.78
N MET A 283 -20.54 -8.03 26.20
CA MET A 283 -19.34 -8.87 26.02
C MET A 283 -19.24 -9.97 27.08
#